data_AF-A0A7X8HF55-F1
#
_entry.id   AF-A0A7X8HF55-F1
#
_cell.length_a   1.000
_cell.length_b   1.000
_cell.length_c   1.000
_cell.angle_alpha   90.00
_cell.angle_beta   90.00
_cell.angle_gamma   90.00
#
_symmetry.space_group_name_H-M   'P 1'
#
loop_
_entity.id
_entity.type
_entity.pdbx_description
1 polymer ?
#
loop_
_entity_poly.entity_id
_entity_poly.type
_entity_poly.pdbx_seq_one_letter_code
_entity_poly.pdbx_strand_id
1 'polypeptide(L)' 'AVEGDKSVLLELRVAEEDVGKVIGKHGRIAKALRTILSASASHSAKRVVLEILD' A
#
# COMPACT_ATOMS: atom_id res chain seq x y z
N ALA A 1 6.80 14.52 15.40
CA ALA A 1 6.28 13.24 14.90
C ALA A 1 5.41 12.66 16.00
N VAL A 2 4.12 12.44 15.74
CA VAL A 2 3.28 11.74 16.72
C VAL A 2 3.64 10.27 16.59
N GLU A 3 4.49 9.78 17.48
CA GLU A 3 4.83 8.37 17.62
C GLU A 3 3.62 7.63 18.20
N GLY A 4 2.61 7.42 17.36
CA GLY A 4 1.54 6.46 17.58
C GLY A 4 1.83 5.19 16.79
N ASP A 5 2.29 4.15 17.48
CA ASP A 5 2.22 2.73 17.11
C ASP A 5 2.66 2.30 15.71
N LYS A 6 3.97 2.03 15.57
CA LYS A 6 4.66 1.08 14.65
C LYS A 6 4.03 0.84 13.27
N SER A 7 3.41 1.83 12.66
CA SER A 7 2.78 1.68 11.36
C SER A 7 3.13 2.83 10.43
N VAL A 8 3.37 2.48 9.17
CA VAL A 8 3.70 3.42 8.10
C VAL A 8 2.55 3.35 7.11
N LEU A 9 1.81 4.45 6.99
CA LEU A 9 0.81 4.63 5.95
C LEU A 9 1.51 5.14 4.69
N LEU A 10 1.32 4.42 3.59
CA LEU A 10 1.77 4.84 2.27
C LEU A 10 0.54 5.15 1.43
N GLU A 11 0.47 6.39 0.96
CA GLU A 11 -0.56 6.85 0.04
C GLU A 11 -0.03 6.81 -1.39
N LEU A 12 -0.70 6.07 -2.26
CA LEU A 12 -0.45 6.06 -3.70
C LEU A 12 -1.53 6.89 -4.37
N ARG A 13 -1.15 8.06 -4.88
CA ARG A 13 -1.99 8.90 -5.73
C ARG A 13 -1.79 8.52 -7.16
N VAL A 14 -2.89 8.30 -7.87
CA VAL A 14 -2.89 7.95 -9.29
C VAL A 14 -3.89 8.84 -10.00
N ALA A 15 -3.68 9.03 -11.31
CA ALA A 15 -4.70 9.67 -12.12
C ALA A 15 -5.95 8.78 -12.17
N GLU A 16 -7.13 9.39 -12.24
CA GLU A 16 -8.42 8.69 -12.26
C GLU A 16 -8.48 7.63 -13.38
N GLU A 17 -7.91 7.95 -14.55
CA GLU A 17 -7.80 7.06 -15.72
C GLU A 17 -6.90 5.82 -15.51
N ASP A 18 -6.07 5.81 -14.48
CA ASP A 18 -5.12 4.74 -14.17
C ASP A 18 -5.52 3.89 -12.95
N VAL A 19 -6.51 4.33 -12.14
CA VAL A 19 -6.98 3.62 -10.95
C VAL A 19 -7.30 2.16 -11.28
N GLY A 20 -8.07 1.91 -12.34
CA GLY A 20 -8.43 0.55 -12.76
C GLY A 20 -7.22 -0.32 -13.11
N LYS A 21 -6.18 0.27 -13.72
CA LYS A 21 -4.93 -0.44 -14.08
C LYS A 21 -4.14 -0.80 -12.82
N VAL A 22 -4.10 0.09 -11.83
CA VAL A 22 -3.34 -0.06 -10.58
C VAL A 22 -4.04 -1.05 -9.63
N ILE A 23 -5.37 -1.00 -9.54
CA ILE A 23 -6.15 -1.98 -8.78
C ILE A 23 -6.01 -3.38 -9.41
N GLY A 24 -6.16 -3.44 -10.75
CA GLY A 24 -6.16 -4.67 -11.52
C GLY A 24 -7.43 -5.50 -11.29
N LYS A 25 -7.66 -6.50 -12.16
CA LYS A 25 -8.86 -7.35 -12.09
C LYS A 25 -8.99 -8.02 -10.71
N HIS A 26 -10.14 -7.81 -10.05
CA HIS A 26 -10.41 -8.27 -8.68
C HIS A 26 -9.37 -7.79 -7.63
N GLY A 27 -8.69 -6.66 -7.88
CA GLY A 27 -7.67 -6.15 -6.96
C GLY A 27 -6.34 -6.92 -7.00
N ARG A 28 -6.08 -7.74 -8.02
CA ARG A 28 -4.91 -8.63 -8.07
C ARG A 28 -3.58 -7.86 -7.96
N ILE A 29 -3.47 -6.71 -8.64
CA ILE A 29 -2.23 -5.91 -8.66
C ILE A 29 -2.05 -5.21 -7.31
N ALA A 30 -3.09 -4.55 -6.81
CA ALA A 30 -3.07 -3.93 -5.47
C ALA A 30 -2.74 -4.94 -4.36
N LYS A 31 -3.24 -6.18 -4.46
CA LYS A 31 -2.90 -7.26 -3.52
C LYS A 31 -1.43 -7.66 -3.60
N ALA A 32 -0.87 -7.80 -4.80
CA ALA A 32 0.54 -8.12 -4.98
C ALA A 32 1.45 -7.03 -4.38
N LEU A 33 1.13 -5.76 -4.61
CA LEU A 33 1.86 -4.63 -4.02
C LEU A 33 1.84 -4.68 -2.48
N ARG A 34 0.67 -4.91 -1.88
CA ARG A 34 0.53 -5.04 -0.42
C ARG A 34 1.35 -6.22 0.14
N THR A 35 1.40 -7.34 -0.56
CA THR A 35 2.22 -8.50 -0.18
C THR A 35 3.71 -8.14 -0.17
N ILE A 36 4.20 -7.48 -1.23
CA ILE A 36 5.61 -7.05 -1.31
C ILE A 36 5.94 -6.07 -0.18
N LEU A 37 5.07 -5.08 0.06
CA LEU A 37 5.25 -4.12 1.16
C LEU A 37 5.31 -4.82 2.52
N SER A 38 4.39 -5.75 2.78
CA SER A 38 4.39 -6.55 4.02
C SER A 38 5.68 -7.36 4.18
N ALA A 39 6.16 -7.99 3.10
CA ALA A 39 7.41 -8.74 3.11
C ALA A 39 8.63 -7.83 3.36
N SER A 40 8.69 -6.66 2.71
CA SER A 40 9.77 -5.69 2.90
C SER A 40 9.84 -5.15 4.35
N ALA A 41 8.68 -5.00 4.98
CA ALA A 41 8.55 -4.45 6.33
C ALA A 41 8.75 -5.49 7.44
N SER A 42 8.72 -6.78 7.10
CA SER A 42 8.79 -7.91 8.04
C SER A 42 10.01 -7.86 8.96
N HIS A 43 11.14 -7.30 8.50
CA HIS A 43 12.37 -7.14 9.28
C HIS A 43 12.43 -5.86 10.11
N SER A 44 11.50 -4.91 9.91
CA SER A 44 11.55 -3.58 10.51
C SER A 44 10.65 -3.41 11.74
N ALA A 45 9.92 -4.45 12.15
CA ALA A 45 8.87 -4.41 13.19
C ALA A 45 7.81 -3.30 12.99
N LYS A 46 7.71 -2.75 11.78
CA LYS A 46 6.75 -1.72 11.38
C LYS A 46 5.72 -2.35 10.44
N ARG A 47 4.44 -2.08 10.69
CA ARG A 47 3.33 -2.48 9.82
C ARG A 47 3.19 -1.46 8.70
N VAL A 48 3.31 -1.87 7.45
CA VAL A 48 3.07 -0.97 6.31
C VAL A 48 1.66 -1.17 5.78
N VAL A 49 0.93 -0.09 5.59
CA VAL A 49 -0.42 -0.07 5.00
C VAL A 49 -0.37 0.76 3.73
N LEU A 50 -0.87 0.21 2.62
CA LEU A 50 -0.99 0.91 1.34
C LEU A 50 -2.44 1.32 1.10
N GLU A 51 -2.63 2.62 0.99
CA GLU A 51 -3.85 3.26 0.55
C GLU A 51 -3.66 3.77 -0.89
N ILE A 52 -4.60 3.46 -1.76
CA ILE A 52 -4.59 3.91 -3.16
C ILE A 52 -5.71 4.94 -3.22
N LEU A 53 -5.36 6.17 -3.57
CA LEU A 53 -6.26 7.31 -3.62
C LEU A 53 -6.68 7.58 -5.07
N ASP A 54 -7.95 7.92 -5.21
CA ASP A 54 -8.68 8.13 -6.47
C ASP A 54 -8.52 9.58 -6.97
#